data_AF-A0A3S1GFX3-F1
#
_entry.id   AF-A0A3S1GFX3-F1
#
_cell.length_a   1.000
_cell.length_b   1.000
_cell.length_c   1.000
_cell.angle_alpha   90.00
_cell.angle_beta   90.00
_cell.angle_gamma   90.00
#
_symmetry.space_group_name_H-M   'P 1'
#
loop_
_entity.id
_entity.type
_entity.pdbx_description
1 polymer ?
#
loop_
_entity_poly.entity_id
_entity_poly.type
_entity_poly.pdbx_seq_one_letter_code
_entity_poly.pdbx_strand_id
1 'polypeptide(L)'
;QEVMNLFNPQAPAQVFDSIRISLASPEKILSWSFGEIKKPETINYRTFKPERDGLFCARIFGPIKDYECLCGKYKRMKYKGVICEKCGVEVTLSRVRRERMGHIELAAPVAHIWFLKSLPSRIGTLLDMTLKDIERVLYFENYIVTEPGLTALKENQLLSEEEYMLAVDEYGEDSFTAMIGAEAIHDLLAGMDLEKIAGDLRSELASTTSELKQKKYLKRLKVVENFMESGNRPEWMIMKVVPVIPPDLRPLVPLDGGRFATSDLNDLYRRVINRNNRLKRLIELRAPGIIVRNEKRMLQEAVDALFDNGRRGRVITGANKRPLKSLSDMLKGKQGRFRQNLLGKRVDYSGRSVIVTGPELKLHQCGLPKKMALELFKPFIYARLDAKGFSSTVKQAKKLVEKERPEVWDILDEVIREHPVLLNRAPTLHRLGIQAFEPTLIEGKAIQLHPLVCTAFNADFDGDQMAVHVPLSLEAQLEARVLMMSTNNILHPASGAPIIVPSQDMVLGLYYLSIVNQNEPGEGMVFA
;
A
#
# COMPACT_ATOMS: atom_id res chain seq x y z
N GLN A 1 2.35 0.23 30.47
CA GLN A 1 1.91 1.63 30.55
C GLN A 1 1.11 2.05 29.31
N GLU A 2 0.65 1.11 28.48
CA GLU A 2 -0.09 1.39 27.22
C GLU A 2 -1.62 1.24 27.35
N VAL A 3 -2.14 0.91 28.55
CA VAL A 3 -3.57 0.62 28.78
C VAL A 3 -4.38 1.87 29.14
N MET A 4 -3.75 3.03 29.37
CA MET A 4 -4.43 4.27 29.79
C MET A 4 -4.98 5.12 28.64
N ASN A 5 -4.84 4.69 27.37
CA ASN A 5 -5.25 5.48 26.20
C ASN A 5 -6.63 5.14 25.61
N LEU A 6 -7.44 4.30 26.27
CA LEU A 6 -8.77 3.91 25.78
C LEU A 6 -9.84 5.01 25.91
N PHE A 7 -9.61 6.04 26.74
CA PHE A 7 -10.62 7.07 27.07
C PHE A 7 -10.29 8.48 26.59
N ASN A 8 -9.21 8.67 25.84
CA ASN A 8 -9.02 9.95 25.16
C ASN A 8 -10.00 9.96 23.97
N PRO A 9 -10.87 10.97 23.79
CA PRO A 9 -11.73 11.04 22.62
C PRO A 9 -10.84 10.93 21.40
N GLN A 10 -10.94 9.79 20.69
CA GLN A 10 -10.26 9.64 19.41
C GLN A 10 -10.74 10.82 18.58
N ALA A 11 -9.79 11.61 18.06
CA ALA A 11 -10.13 12.67 17.13
C ALA A 11 -11.10 12.07 16.11
N PRO A 12 -12.29 12.67 15.90
CA PRO A 12 -13.33 12.07 15.08
C PRO A 12 -12.69 11.69 13.75
N ALA A 13 -12.84 10.42 13.36
CA ALA A 13 -12.35 9.97 12.07
C ALA A 13 -12.91 10.94 11.03
N GLN A 14 -12.03 11.53 10.21
CA GLN A 14 -12.49 12.39 9.11
C GLN A 14 -13.29 11.49 8.16
N VAL A 15 -14.62 11.55 8.30
CA VAL A 15 -15.54 10.86 7.39
C VAL A 15 -15.55 11.69 6.12
N PHE A 16 -15.16 11.07 5.01
CA PHE A 16 -15.26 11.66 3.68
C PHE A 16 -16.12 10.74 2.82
N ASP A 17 -16.98 11.33 1.99
CA ASP A 17 -17.88 10.57 1.11
C ASP A 17 -17.24 10.20 -0.23
N SER A 18 -16.22 10.95 -0.64
CA SER A 18 -15.55 10.76 -1.93
C SER A 18 -14.04 10.95 -1.86
N ILE A 19 -13.33 10.25 -2.75
CA ILE A 19 -11.89 10.38 -2.95
C ILE A 19 -11.66 10.92 -4.36
N ARG A 20 -10.94 12.03 -4.48
CA ARG A 20 -10.51 12.60 -5.75
C ARG A 20 -9.00 12.44 -5.91
N ILE A 21 -8.56 12.10 -7.13
CA ILE A 21 -7.15 12.13 -7.53
C ILE A 21 -6.93 13.27 -8.53
N SER A 22 -5.86 14.03 -8.35
CA SER A 22 -5.46 15.11 -9.25
C SER A 22 -3.95 15.11 -9.45
N LEU A 23 -3.46 15.80 -10.47
CA LEU A 23 -2.04 16.13 -10.55
C LEU A 23 -1.68 17.09 -9.40
N ALA A 24 -0.42 17.01 -8.96
CA ALA A 24 0.11 17.88 -7.92
C ALA A 24 0.96 18.95 -8.58
N SER A 25 0.57 20.22 -8.43
CA SER A 25 1.41 21.33 -8.84
C SER A 25 2.67 21.42 -7.95
N PRO A 26 3.77 22.04 -8.43
CA PRO A 26 4.96 22.27 -7.60
C PRO A 26 4.63 23.01 -6.29
N GLU A 27 3.75 24.00 -6.35
CA GLU A 27 3.28 24.75 -5.17
C GLU A 27 2.53 23.86 -4.19
N LYS A 28 1.69 22.94 -4.68
CA LYS A 28 0.97 21.99 -3.85
C LYS A 28 1.93 21.00 -3.18
N ILE A 29 2.96 20.54 -3.88
CA ILE A 29 4.02 19.69 -3.31
C ILE A 29 4.76 20.43 -2.19
N LEU A 30 5.08 21.72 -2.38
CA LEU A 30 5.71 22.55 -1.35
C LEU A 30 4.78 22.75 -0.14
N SER A 31 3.46 22.90 -0.35
CA SER A 31 2.49 23.05 0.74
C SER A 31 2.42 21.82 1.67
N TRP A 32 2.69 20.62 1.14
CA TRP A 32 2.76 19.39 1.94
C TRP A 32 4.06 19.24 2.71
N SER A 33 5.08 20.01 2.34
CA SER A 33 6.42 19.82 2.86
C SER A 33 6.67 20.60 4.14
N PHE A 34 7.32 19.93 5.09
CA PHE A 34 7.80 20.53 6.33
C PHE A 34 9.26 20.99 6.24
N GLY A 35 9.92 20.79 5.08
CA GLY A 35 11.28 21.24 4.86
C GLY A 35 12.01 20.54 3.71
N GLU A 36 13.02 21.22 3.19
CA GLU A 36 13.88 20.73 2.11
C GLU A 36 14.98 19.79 2.64
N ILE A 37 15.20 18.67 1.94
CA ILE A 37 16.30 17.75 2.22
C ILE A 37 17.48 18.07 1.32
N LYS A 38 18.58 18.51 1.93
CA LYS A 38 19.80 18.91 1.21
C LYS A 38 20.86 17.82 1.21
N LYS A 39 20.93 17.01 2.26
CA LYS A 39 21.98 16.00 2.42
C LYS A 39 21.44 14.60 2.18
N PRO A 40 22.24 13.70 1.56
CA PRO A 40 21.88 12.29 1.37
C PRO A 40 22.03 11.46 2.66
N GLU A 41 22.60 12.05 3.71
CA GLU A 41 22.93 11.38 4.96
C GLU A 41 21.64 10.96 5.70
N THR A 42 21.70 9.83 6.40
CA THR A 42 20.54 9.27 7.14
C THR A 42 20.72 9.51 8.64
N ILE A 43 21.59 8.74 9.26
CA ILE A 43 21.91 8.80 10.69
C ILE A 43 23.42 8.85 10.89
N ASN A 44 23.84 9.42 12.00
CA ASN A 44 25.22 9.43 12.43
C ASN A 44 25.64 8.03 12.88
N TYR A 45 26.77 7.52 12.37
CA TYR A 45 27.23 6.16 12.67
C TYR A 45 27.67 5.94 14.13
N ARG A 46 28.08 6.99 14.86
CA ARG A 46 28.50 6.87 16.27
C ARG A 46 27.34 7.07 17.24
N THR A 47 26.51 8.08 16.99
CA THR A 47 25.46 8.48 17.94
C THR A 47 24.09 7.91 17.62
N PHE A 48 23.92 7.32 16.43
CA PHE A 48 22.63 6.87 15.87
C PHE A 48 21.55 7.96 15.81
N LYS A 49 21.93 9.22 15.98
CA LYS A 49 21.03 10.36 15.84
C LYS A 49 20.86 10.73 14.38
N PRO A 50 19.66 11.16 13.95
CA PRO A 50 19.46 11.66 12.60
C PRO A 50 20.33 12.88 12.30
N GLU A 51 20.86 12.91 11.09
CA GLU A 51 21.66 14.04 10.61
C GLU A 51 20.79 15.26 10.28
N ARG A 52 21.40 16.44 10.40
CA ARG A 52 20.75 17.71 10.06
C ARG A 52 20.59 17.81 8.55
N ASP A 53 19.39 18.17 8.10
CA ASP A 53 19.01 18.29 6.68
C ASP A 53 19.18 17.01 5.85
N GLY A 54 19.30 15.87 6.53
CA GLY A 54 19.34 14.54 5.95
C GLY A 54 17.97 13.89 5.79
N LEU A 55 17.95 12.68 5.25
CA LEU A 55 16.73 11.91 4.97
C LEU A 55 15.92 11.54 6.20
N PHE A 56 16.49 11.61 7.41
CA PHE A 56 15.79 11.29 8.67
C PHE A 56 15.68 12.50 9.61
N CYS A 57 15.99 13.70 9.12
CA CYS A 57 16.12 14.91 9.92
C CYS A 57 14.93 15.14 10.85
N ALA A 58 15.20 15.26 12.16
CA ALA A 58 14.17 15.46 13.16
C ALA A 58 13.49 16.84 13.08
N ARG A 59 14.16 17.85 12.49
CA ARG A 59 13.58 19.17 12.26
C ARG A 59 12.43 19.12 11.25
N ILE A 60 12.62 18.39 10.15
CA ILE A 60 11.66 18.27 9.05
C ILE A 60 10.54 17.31 9.45
N PHE A 61 10.90 16.11 9.90
CA PHE A 61 9.93 15.03 10.10
C PHE A 61 9.33 14.98 11.51
N GLY A 62 9.93 15.65 12.49
CA GLY A 62 9.48 15.62 13.89
C GLY A 62 10.35 14.77 14.82
N PRO A 63 10.01 14.71 16.12
CA PRO A 63 10.85 14.11 17.16
C PRO A 63 10.84 12.58 17.16
N ILE A 64 11.95 11.96 17.57
CA ILE A 64 12.09 10.48 17.65
C ILE A 64 11.34 9.92 18.86
N LYS A 65 11.31 10.67 19.96
CA LYS A 65 10.67 10.30 21.22
C LYS A 65 9.54 11.27 21.51
N ASP A 66 8.47 10.76 22.13
CA ASP A 66 7.31 11.56 22.45
C ASP A 66 7.65 12.68 23.43
N TYR A 67 7.25 13.91 23.08
CA TYR A 67 7.47 15.11 23.89
C TYR A 67 8.92 15.35 24.31
N GLU A 68 9.87 14.97 23.45
CA GLU A 68 11.30 15.20 23.67
C GLU A 68 11.99 15.71 22.39
N CYS A 69 12.71 16.82 22.50
CA CYS A 69 13.53 17.34 21.40
C CYS A 69 14.82 16.53 21.22
N LEU A 70 15.45 16.58 20.02
CA LEU A 70 16.63 15.77 19.70
C LEU A 70 17.85 16.00 20.61
N CYS A 71 18.05 17.24 21.09
CA CYS A 71 19.14 17.58 21.99
C CYS A 71 18.84 17.28 23.47
N GLY A 72 17.59 17.02 23.83
CA GLY A 72 17.16 16.78 25.20
C GLY A 72 17.01 18.04 26.08
N LYS A 73 17.15 19.27 25.55
CA LYS A 73 16.92 20.52 26.29
C LYS A 73 15.48 20.60 26.80
N TYR A 74 14.51 20.35 25.93
CA TYR A 74 13.09 20.30 26.24
C TYR A 74 12.61 18.85 26.30
N LYS A 75 12.04 18.48 27.46
CA LYS A 75 11.48 17.15 27.75
C LYS A 75 10.17 17.28 28.50
N ARG A 76 9.31 16.27 28.35
CA ARG A 76 7.99 16.14 28.98
C ARG A 76 6.93 17.02 28.31
N MET A 77 5.68 16.69 28.58
CA MET A 77 4.49 17.28 27.96
C MET A 77 4.34 18.80 28.20
N LYS A 78 4.99 19.36 29.23
CA LYS A 78 4.94 20.80 29.54
C LYS A 78 5.44 21.71 28.41
N TYR A 79 6.31 21.21 27.54
CA TYR A 79 6.87 21.97 26.41
C TYR A 79 6.21 21.61 25.09
N LYS A 80 5.01 21.01 25.10
CA LYS A 80 4.29 20.64 23.88
C LYS A 80 4.12 21.86 22.97
N GLY A 81 4.52 21.71 21.70
CA GLY A 81 4.45 22.78 20.68
C GLY A 81 5.62 23.76 20.69
N VAL A 82 6.54 23.67 21.65
CA VAL A 82 7.74 24.53 21.66
C VAL A 82 8.78 24.00 20.65
N ILE A 83 9.28 24.90 19.80
CA ILE A 83 10.40 24.60 18.88
C ILE A 83 11.71 24.85 19.61
N CYS A 84 12.60 23.86 19.62
CA CYS A 84 13.87 23.99 20.32
C CYS A 84 14.85 24.93 19.58
N GLU A 85 15.36 25.97 20.23
CA GLU A 85 16.36 26.89 19.66
C GLU A 85 17.67 26.19 19.23
N LYS A 86 18.10 25.14 19.96
CA LYS A 86 19.37 24.46 19.69
C LYS A 86 19.30 23.51 18.50
N CYS A 87 18.22 22.73 18.38
CA CYS A 87 18.10 21.70 17.35
C CYS A 87 17.00 21.95 16.31
N GLY A 88 16.16 22.98 16.48
CA GLY A 88 15.03 23.30 15.61
C GLY A 88 13.92 22.26 15.61
N VAL A 89 13.92 21.31 16.56
CA VAL A 89 12.94 20.23 16.62
C VAL A 89 11.77 20.66 17.48
N GLU A 90 10.57 20.52 16.94
CA GLU A 90 9.30 20.74 17.63
C GLU A 90 9.02 19.60 18.62
N VAL A 91 8.59 19.96 19.83
CA VAL A 91 8.24 18.98 20.88
C VAL A 91 6.79 18.52 20.69
N THR A 92 6.62 17.40 20.01
CA THR A 92 5.32 16.77 19.72
C THR A 92 5.37 15.24 19.89
N LEU A 93 4.31 14.54 19.51
CA LEU A 93 4.27 13.07 19.46
C LEU A 93 5.16 12.57 18.31
N SER A 94 5.85 11.45 18.49
CA SER A 94 6.68 10.82 17.46
C SER A 94 5.87 10.36 16.24
N ARG A 95 4.57 10.06 16.42
CA ARG A 95 3.64 9.64 15.34
C ARG A 95 3.61 10.60 14.15
N VAL A 96 3.87 11.90 14.35
CA VAL A 96 3.91 12.88 13.25
C VAL A 96 4.97 12.54 12.20
N ARG A 97 6.02 11.78 12.56
CA ARG A 97 7.06 11.29 11.64
C ARG A 97 6.55 10.32 10.57
N ARG A 98 5.34 9.78 10.75
CA ARG A 98 4.66 8.95 9.75
C ARG A 98 3.81 9.77 8.78
N GLU A 99 3.51 11.02 9.11
CA GLU A 99 2.59 11.88 8.36
C GLU A 99 3.31 13.03 7.64
N ARG A 100 4.35 13.62 8.26
CA ARG A 100 5.09 14.77 7.69
C ARG A 100 5.93 14.38 6.48
N MET A 101 5.76 15.10 5.37
CA MET A 101 6.55 14.91 4.15
C MET A 101 7.70 15.93 4.06
N GLY A 102 8.77 15.54 3.37
CA GLY A 102 9.85 16.45 2.96
C GLY A 102 9.77 16.72 1.45
N HIS A 103 10.62 17.60 0.95
CA HIS A 103 10.79 17.77 -0.50
C HIS A 103 12.26 17.90 -0.89
N ILE A 104 12.54 17.66 -2.16
CA ILE A 104 13.84 17.92 -2.80
C ILE A 104 13.56 18.88 -3.95
N GLU A 105 14.20 20.04 -3.91
CA GLU A 105 14.19 20.98 -5.01
C GLU A 105 15.23 20.55 -6.06
N LEU A 106 14.77 20.26 -7.27
CA LEU A 106 15.63 19.81 -8.36
C LEU A 106 16.34 21.01 -9.01
N ALA A 107 17.62 20.82 -9.35
CA ALA A 107 18.41 21.84 -10.04
C ALA A 107 18.04 22.01 -11.52
N ALA A 108 17.43 20.99 -12.11
CA ALA A 108 16.86 21.01 -13.45
C ALA A 108 15.52 20.27 -13.41
N PRO A 109 14.52 20.67 -14.21
CA PRO A 109 13.25 19.97 -14.30
C PRO A 109 13.45 18.55 -14.85
N VAL A 110 12.58 17.63 -14.44
CA VAL A 110 12.67 16.21 -14.77
C VAL A 110 11.29 15.71 -15.20
N ALA A 111 11.22 15.04 -16.35
CA ALA A 111 9.96 14.50 -16.84
C ALA A 111 9.49 13.32 -15.97
N HIS A 112 8.21 13.29 -15.59
CA HIS A 112 7.70 12.18 -14.80
C HIS A 112 7.52 10.93 -15.67
N ILE A 113 8.23 9.83 -15.32
CA ILE A 113 8.30 8.59 -16.10
C ILE A 113 6.93 7.98 -16.47
N TRP A 114 5.93 8.06 -15.59
CA TRP A 114 4.58 7.57 -15.88
C TRP A 114 3.91 8.30 -17.05
N PHE A 115 3.99 9.63 -17.16
CA PHE A 115 3.34 10.35 -18.25
C PHE A 115 4.09 10.20 -19.58
N LEU A 116 5.41 9.96 -19.50
CA LEU A 116 6.26 9.67 -20.65
C LEU A 116 6.03 8.25 -21.19
N LYS A 117 6.24 7.21 -20.36
CA LYS A 117 6.31 5.79 -20.77
C LYS A 117 5.02 5.00 -20.54
N SER A 118 3.94 5.61 -20.06
CA SER A 118 2.62 4.95 -20.12
C SER A 118 2.18 4.84 -21.57
N LEU A 119 1.52 3.75 -21.93
CA LEU A 119 0.95 3.57 -23.26
C LEU A 119 -0.57 3.80 -23.16
N PRO A 120 -1.14 4.77 -23.89
CA PRO A 120 -0.47 5.79 -24.72
C PRO A 120 0.26 6.85 -23.88
N SER A 121 1.35 7.41 -24.43
CA SER A 121 2.13 8.48 -23.78
C SER A 121 1.30 9.76 -23.76
N ARG A 122 1.12 10.36 -22.58
CA ARG A 122 0.31 11.58 -22.44
C ARG A 122 1.04 12.78 -23.02
N ILE A 123 2.35 12.89 -22.74
CA ILE A 123 3.22 13.92 -23.29
C ILE A 123 3.30 13.79 -24.81
N GLY A 124 3.51 12.57 -25.33
CA GLY A 124 3.55 12.34 -26.79
C GLY A 124 2.25 12.62 -27.51
N THR A 125 1.12 12.28 -26.89
CA THR A 125 -0.19 12.56 -27.47
C THR A 125 -0.47 14.08 -27.52
N LEU A 126 -0.05 14.84 -26.51
CA LEU A 126 -0.25 16.30 -26.47
C LEU A 126 0.60 17.03 -27.52
N LEU A 127 1.90 16.72 -27.59
CA LEU A 127 2.85 17.31 -28.54
C LEU A 127 2.69 16.81 -29.99
N ASP A 128 1.83 15.81 -30.22
CA ASP A 128 1.69 15.11 -31.50
C ASP A 128 2.99 14.48 -32.06
N MET A 129 3.92 14.13 -31.16
CA MET A 129 5.21 13.53 -31.51
C MET A 129 5.26 12.05 -31.15
N THR A 130 6.16 11.30 -31.79
CA THR A 130 6.38 9.92 -31.39
C THR A 130 7.11 9.85 -30.04
N LEU A 131 6.88 8.77 -29.30
CA LEU A 131 7.55 8.55 -28.01
C LEU A 131 9.09 8.51 -28.16
N LYS A 132 9.60 7.97 -29.27
CA LYS A 132 11.04 7.90 -29.52
C LYS A 132 11.65 9.29 -29.71
N ASP A 133 10.95 10.17 -30.41
CA ASP A 133 11.40 11.55 -30.66
C ASP A 133 11.49 12.35 -29.36
N ILE A 134 10.49 12.20 -28.48
CA ILE A 134 10.49 12.81 -27.15
C ILE A 134 11.63 12.28 -26.27
N GLU A 135 11.92 10.99 -26.35
CA GLU A 135 13.05 10.40 -25.62
C GLU A 135 14.39 10.97 -26.10
N ARG A 136 14.57 11.15 -27.42
CA ARG A 136 15.78 11.77 -27.98
C ARG A 136 16.01 13.18 -27.42
N VAL A 137 14.95 13.98 -27.29
CA VAL A 137 15.03 15.31 -26.68
C VAL A 137 15.34 15.23 -25.18
N LEU A 138 14.62 14.40 -24.43
CA LEU A 138 14.79 14.27 -22.98
C LEU A 138 16.18 13.79 -22.56
N TYR A 139 16.79 12.91 -23.36
CA TYR A 139 18.10 12.31 -23.05
C TYR A 139 19.28 12.99 -23.73
N PHE A 140 19.06 14.22 -24.23
CA PHE A 140 20.08 15.09 -24.78
C PHE A 140 20.74 14.55 -26.06
N GLU A 141 19.97 13.89 -26.93
CA GLU A 141 20.43 13.45 -28.26
C GLU A 141 20.14 14.51 -29.33
N ASN A 142 18.91 15.04 -29.37
CA ASN A 142 18.46 16.02 -30.36
C ASN A 142 17.89 17.27 -29.69
N TYR A 143 18.03 18.43 -30.35
CA TYR A 143 17.32 19.66 -30.00
C TYR A 143 15.91 19.65 -30.57
N ILE A 144 15.02 20.42 -29.94
CA ILE A 144 13.68 20.69 -30.43
C ILE A 144 13.50 22.20 -30.58
N VAL A 145 12.98 22.63 -31.73
CA VAL A 145 12.67 24.03 -32.00
C VAL A 145 11.44 24.42 -31.17
N THR A 146 11.62 25.32 -30.21
CA THR A 146 10.54 25.86 -29.37
C THR A 146 9.89 27.07 -30.04
N GLU A 147 10.70 27.96 -30.61
CA GLU A 147 10.22 29.13 -31.33
C GLU A 147 10.97 29.26 -32.67
N PRO A 148 10.29 29.02 -33.81
CA PRO A 148 10.93 29.06 -35.13
C PRO A 148 11.26 30.48 -35.62
N GLY A 149 10.68 31.52 -35.02
CA GLY A 149 10.91 32.91 -35.43
C GLY A 149 10.53 33.16 -36.89
N LEU A 150 11.41 33.86 -37.63
CA LEU A 150 11.26 34.15 -39.06
C LEU A 150 12.01 33.14 -39.95
N THR A 151 12.52 32.06 -39.38
CA THR A 151 13.31 31.06 -40.12
C THR A 151 12.43 30.06 -40.87
N ALA A 152 13.05 29.22 -41.71
CA ALA A 152 12.34 28.14 -42.41
C ALA A 152 12.00 26.94 -41.51
N LEU A 153 12.42 26.96 -40.24
CA LEU A 153 12.21 25.86 -39.30
C LEU A 153 10.74 25.78 -38.86
N LYS A 154 10.31 24.57 -38.50
CA LYS A 154 8.96 24.34 -37.96
C LYS A 154 9.02 24.18 -36.44
N GLU A 155 7.96 24.61 -35.77
CA GLU A 155 7.75 24.32 -34.35
C GLU A 155 7.71 22.79 -34.13
N ASN A 156 8.33 22.31 -33.06
CA ASN A 156 8.49 20.88 -32.74
C ASN A 156 9.35 20.08 -33.74
N GLN A 157 10.07 20.75 -34.64
CA GLN A 157 11.07 20.09 -35.48
C GLN A 157 12.26 19.64 -34.64
N LEU A 158 12.71 18.40 -34.86
CA LEU A 158 13.92 17.87 -34.26
C LEU A 158 15.13 18.25 -35.08
N LEU A 159 16.19 18.71 -34.41
CA LEU A 159 17.49 19.01 -35.00
C LEU A 159 18.55 18.15 -34.31
N SER A 160 19.35 17.43 -35.09
CA SER A 160 20.59 16.83 -34.59
C SER A 160 21.59 17.92 -34.19
N GLU A 161 22.66 17.56 -33.47
CA GLU A 161 23.68 18.54 -33.08
C GLU A 161 24.35 19.19 -34.30
N GLU A 162 24.58 18.44 -35.38
CA GLU A 162 25.14 18.95 -36.64
C GLU A 162 24.17 19.92 -37.34
N GLU A 163 22.89 19.54 -37.47
CA GLU A 163 21.86 20.39 -38.08
C GLU A 163 21.59 21.66 -37.27
N TYR A 164 21.67 21.58 -35.94
CA TYR A 164 21.54 22.75 -35.08
C TYR A 164 22.69 23.73 -35.31
N MET A 165 23.93 23.25 -35.38
CA MET A 165 25.08 24.10 -35.68
C MET A 165 24.96 24.76 -37.06
N LEU A 166 24.55 24.01 -38.08
CA LEU A 166 24.30 24.55 -39.42
C LEU A 166 23.20 25.61 -39.43
N ALA A 167 22.09 25.38 -38.70
CA ALA A 167 21.01 26.34 -38.59
C ALA A 167 21.44 27.62 -37.85
N VAL A 168 22.27 27.50 -36.81
CA VAL A 168 22.85 28.65 -36.12
C VAL A 168 23.79 29.43 -37.03
N ASP A 169 24.60 28.75 -37.85
CA ASP A 169 25.50 29.39 -38.81
C ASP A 169 24.73 30.10 -39.95
N GLU A 170 23.60 29.55 -40.39
CA GLU A 170 22.79 30.10 -41.49
C GLU A 170 21.91 31.27 -41.05
N TYR A 171 21.17 31.12 -39.95
CA TYR A 171 20.15 32.10 -39.52
C TYR A 171 20.64 33.01 -38.38
N GLY A 172 21.70 32.65 -37.67
CA GLY A 172 22.20 33.34 -36.48
C GLY A 172 21.54 32.86 -35.18
N GLU A 173 22.28 32.93 -34.07
CA GLU A 173 21.88 32.37 -32.76
C GLU A 173 20.57 32.97 -32.19
N ASP A 174 20.27 34.24 -32.49
CA ASP A 174 19.08 34.93 -31.97
C ASP A 174 17.82 34.81 -32.87
N SER A 175 17.94 34.15 -34.02
CA SER A 175 16.86 34.12 -35.03
C SER A 175 15.77 33.08 -34.75
N PHE A 176 16.11 32.00 -34.04
CA PHE A 176 15.22 30.95 -33.60
C PHE A 176 15.67 30.42 -32.24
N THR A 177 14.74 29.86 -31.46
CA THR A 177 15.08 29.20 -30.20
C THR A 177 14.90 27.69 -30.33
N ALA A 178 15.97 26.94 -30.11
CA ALA A 178 15.90 25.49 -29.96
C ALA A 178 16.54 25.05 -28.64
N MET A 179 15.81 24.25 -27.88
CA MET A 179 16.21 23.79 -26.56
C MET A 179 16.35 22.27 -26.53
N ILE A 180 16.93 21.75 -25.46
CA ILE A 180 17.15 20.31 -25.27
C ILE A 180 16.85 19.89 -23.84
N GLY A 181 16.45 18.63 -23.64
CA GLY A 181 16.14 18.06 -22.34
C GLY A 181 14.70 18.35 -21.86
N ALA A 182 14.47 18.12 -20.57
CA ALA A 182 13.15 18.30 -19.96
C ALA A 182 12.71 19.78 -19.83
N GLU A 183 13.65 20.73 -19.90
CA GLU A 183 13.37 22.17 -19.95
C GLU A 183 12.61 22.51 -21.24
N ALA A 184 13.12 22.05 -22.38
CA ALA A 184 12.47 22.26 -23.68
C ALA A 184 11.02 21.74 -23.70
N ILE A 185 10.80 20.53 -23.16
CA ILE A 185 9.46 19.94 -23.10
C ILE A 185 8.55 20.69 -22.13
N HIS A 186 9.09 21.16 -21.00
CA HIS A 186 8.33 21.97 -20.07
C HIS A 186 7.84 23.25 -20.75
N ASP A 187 8.71 23.95 -21.47
CA ASP A 187 8.38 25.24 -22.08
C ASP A 187 7.41 25.08 -23.24
N LEU A 188 7.56 24.03 -24.07
CA LEU A 188 6.57 23.65 -25.08
C LEU A 188 5.20 23.36 -24.46
N LEU A 189 5.15 22.60 -23.36
CA LEU A 189 3.88 22.29 -22.69
C LEU A 189 3.26 23.52 -22.03
N ALA A 190 4.07 24.44 -21.53
CA ALA A 190 3.60 25.68 -20.89
C ALA A 190 3.08 26.71 -21.92
N GLY A 191 3.62 26.71 -23.14
CA GLY A 191 3.18 27.56 -24.24
C GLY A 191 1.89 27.10 -24.94
N MET A 192 1.39 25.90 -24.63
CA MET A 192 0.21 25.34 -25.29
C MET A 192 -1.11 26.03 -24.88
N ASP A 193 -1.86 26.47 -25.89
CA ASP A 193 -3.23 26.93 -25.74
C ASP A 193 -4.22 25.78 -25.99
N LEU A 194 -4.70 25.16 -24.91
CA LEU A 194 -5.56 23.97 -24.99
C LEU A 194 -6.91 24.23 -25.69
N GLU A 195 -7.45 25.44 -25.56
CA GLU A 195 -8.74 25.79 -26.17
C GLU A 195 -8.63 25.89 -27.69
N LYS A 196 -7.57 26.54 -28.18
CA LYS A 196 -7.26 26.60 -29.62
C LYS A 196 -7.02 25.22 -30.19
N ILE A 197 -6.17 24.42 -29.53
CA ILE A 197 -5.87 23.05 -29.98
C ILE A 197 -7.14 22.20 -30.04
N ALA A 198 -8.06 22.34 -29.07
CA ALA A 198 -9.34 21.63 -29.10
C ALA A 198 -10.24 22.09 -30.27
N GLY A 199 -10.29 23.40 -30.54
CA GLY A 199 -11.01 23.97 -31.68
C GLY A 199 -10.49 23.46 -33.03
N ASP A 200 -9.17 23.49 -33.20
CA ASP A 200 -8.48 23.02 -34.41
C ASP A 200 -8.72 21.53 -34.62
N LEU A 201 -8.57 20.71 -33.57
CA LEU A 201 -8.81 19.26 -33.67
C LEU A 201 -10.26 18.93 -34.02
N ARG A 202 -11.24 19.71 -33.53
CA ARG A 202 -12.65 19.51 -33.89
C ARG A 202 -12.91 19.84 -35.36
N SER A 203 -12.29 20.89 -35.89
CA SER A 203 -12.44 21.27 -37.30
C SER A 203 -11.75 20.27 -38.24
N GLU A 204 -10.55 19.80 -37.89
CA GLU A 204 -9.82 18.76 -38.62
C GLU A 204 -10.55 17.41 -38.59
N LEU A 205 -11.19 17.07 -37.48
CA LEU A 205 -11.98 15.84 -37.37
C LEU A 205 -13.19 15.87 -38.31
N ALA A 206 -13.82 17.03 -38.51
CA ALA A 206 -14.97 17.19 -39.40
C ALA A 206 -14.57 17.12 -40.89
N SER A 207 -13.38 17.63 -41.24
CA SER A 207 -12.90 17.64 -42.63
C SER A 207 -12.23 16.33 -43.07
N THR A 208 -11.70 15.55 -42.13
CA THR A 208 -10.90 14.36 -42.44
C THR A 208 -11.75 13.12 -42.71
N THR A 209 -11.64 12.54 -43.91
CA THR A 209 -12.32 11.28 -44.30
C THR A 209 -11.54 10.01 -43.90
N SER A 210 -10.25 10.13 -43.54
CA SER A 210 -9.39 8.97 -43.23
C SER A 210 -9.59 8.44 -41.81
N GLU A 211 -9.96 7.17 -41.68
CA GLU A 211 -10.22 6.51 -40.39
C GLU A 211 -9.02 6.53 -39.43
N LEU A 212 -7.79 6.39 -39.94
CA LEU A 212 -6.57 6.40 -39.13
C LEU A 212 -6.30 7.77 -38.50
N LYS A 213 -6.45 8.84 -39.28
CA LYS A 213 -6.31 10.22 -38.80
C LYS A 213 -7.42 10.58 -37.82
N GLN A 214 -8.66 10.18 -38.11
CA GLN A 214 -9.79 10.35 -37.18
C GLN A 214 -9.50 9.70 -35.82
N LYS A 215 -9.03 8.44 -35.79
CA LYS A 215 -8.66 7.77 -34.52
C LYS A 215 -7.53 8.48 -33.78
N LYS A 216 -6.56 9.06 -34.50
CA LYS A 216 -5.46 9.84 -33.91
C LYS A 216 -5.96 11.13 -33.26
N TYR A 217 -6.76 11.91 -34.00
CA TYR A 217 -7.34 13.17 -33.50
C TYR A 217 -8.29 12.95 -32.34
N LEU A 218 -9.15 11.92 -32.40
CA LEU A 218 -10.03 11.56 -31.28
C LEU A 218 -9.25 11.26 -29.99
N LYS A 219 -8.13 10.53 -30.09
CA LYS A 219 -7.28 10.23 -28.93
C LYS A 219 -6.63 11.50 -28.37
N ARG A 220 -6.20 12.42 -29.23
CA ARG A 220 -5.58 13.69 -28.83
C ARG A 220 -6.60 14.64 -28.22
N LEU A 221 -7.73 14.86 -28.89
CA LEU A 221 -8.85 15.67 -28.42
C LEU A 221 -9.33 15.21 -27.04
N LYS A 222 -9.49 13.90 -26.85
CA LYS A 222 -9.85 13.34 -25.54
C LYS A 222 -8.86 13.72 -24.44
N VAL A 223 -7.55 13.72 -24.70
CA VAL A 223 -6.56 14.10 -23.69
C VAL A 223 -6.66 15.60 -23.38
N VAL A 224 -6.79 16.45 -24.40
CA VAL A 224 -6.93 17.91 -24.26
C VAL A 224 -8.19 18.26 -23.45
N GLU A 225 -9.34 17.65 -23.77
CA GLU A 225 -10.60 17.85 -23.04
C GLU A 225 -10.47 17.44 -21.57
N ASN A 226 -9.82 16.31 -21.27
CA ASN A 226 -9.57 15.91 -19.88
C ASN A 226 -8.72 16.94 -19.11
N PHE A 227 -7.75 17.60 -19.75
CA PHE A 227 -6.97 18.66 -19.11
C PHE A 227 -7.82 19.92 -18.86
N MET A 228 -8.66 20.30 -19.82
CA MET A 228 -9.60 21.44 -19.66
C MET A 228 -10.61 21.18 -18.53
N GLU A 229 -11.26 20.02 -18.51
CA GLU A 229 -12.24 19.66 -17.47
C GLU A 229 -11.62 19.56 -16.07
N SER A 230 -10.39 19.05 -15.99
CA SER A 230 -9.73 18.82 -14.70
C SER A 230 -9.08 20.08 -14.11
N GLY A 231 -8.91 21.14 -14.91
CA GLY A 231 -8.20 22.37 -14.53
C GLY A 231 -6.71 22.17 -14.24
N ASN A 232 -6.15 21.01 -14.59
CA ASN A 232 -4.72 20.76 -14.45
C ASN A 232 -3.97 21.40 -15.61
N ARG A 233 -2.74 21.84 -15.37
CA ARG A 233 -1.89 22.36 -16.43
C ARG A 233 -0.94 21.28 -16.98
N PRO A 234 -0.70 21.21 -18.31
CA PRO A 234 0.14 20.17 -18.91
C PRO A 234 1.59 20.15 -18.39
N GLU A 235 2.16 21.32 -18.09
CA GLU A 235 3.54 21.46 -17.62
C GLU A 235 3.79 20.79 -16.27
N TRP A 236 2.75 20.51 -15.47
CA TRP A 236 2.87 19.79 -14.20
C TRP A 236 3.31 18.32 -14.36
N MET A 237 3.28 17.78 -15.58
CA MET A 237 3.88 16.47 -15.87
C MET A 237 5.41 16.49 -15.80
N ILE A 238 6.02 17.68 -15.88
CA ILE A 238 7.45 17.89 -15.67
C ILE A 238 7.67 18.39 -14.25
N MET A 239 8.39 17.62 -13.45
CA MET A 239 8.57 17.94 -12.04
C MET A 239 9.78 18.84 -11.81
N LYS A 240 9.58 19.92 -11.06
CA LYS A 240 10.65 20.76 -10.51
C LYS A 240 10.99 20.39 -9.06
N VAL A 241 10.03 19.79 -8.36
CA VAL A 241 10.15 19.41 -6.94
C VAL A 241 9.72 17.95 -6.77
N VAL A 242 10.53 17.17 -6.06
CA VAL A 242 10.22 15.76 -5.73
C VAL A 242 9.81 15.66 -4.26
N PRO A 243 8.61 15.15 -3.94
CA PRO A 243 8.23 14.88 -2.57
C PRO A 243 9.01 13.68 -1.99
N VAL A 244 9.38 13.78 -0.72
CA VAL A 244 10.04 12.71 0.03
C VAL A 244 9.07 12.13 1.06
N ILE A 245 8.85 10.82 0.95
CA ILE A 245 7.97 10.07 1.83
C ILE A 245 8.48 10.12 3.29
N PRO A 246 7.57 10.15 4.29
CA PRO A 246 7.91 10.14 5.70
C PRO A 246 8.86 8.98 6.09
N PRO A 247 9.83 9.19 6.99
CA PRO A 247 10.87 8.22 7.34
C PRO A 247 10.31 6.91 7.93
N ASP A 248 9.21 6.95 8.66
CA ASP A 248 8.61 5.75 9.28
C ASP A 248 8.01 4.79 8.24
N LEU A 249 7.73 5.27 7.02
CA LEU A 249 7.31 4.44 5.89
C LEU A 249 8.50 3.84 5.12
N ARG A 250 9.73 4.30 5.40
CA ARG A 250 11.01 3.83 4.85
C ARG A 250 12.04 3.62 5.97
N PRO A 251 11.73 2.77 6.98
CA PRO A 251 12.49 2.72 8.22
C PRO A 251 13.92 2.19 8.00
N LEU A 252 14.77 2.53 8.95
CA LEU A 252 16.11 1.99 9.10
C LEU A 252 16.14 1.26 10.44
N VAL A 253 16.11 -0.07 10.39
CA VAL A 253 15.93 -0.91 11.59
C VAL A 253 17.30 -1.46 11.99
N PRO A 254 17.76 -1.23 13.24
CA PRO A 254 18.96 -1.87 13.74
C PRO A 254 18.73 -3.39 13.84
N LEU A 255 19.68 -4.16 13.34
CA LEU A 255 19.77 -5.60 13.51
C LEU A 255 20.86 -5.92 14.54
N ASP A 256 20.82 -7.14 15.06
CA ASP A 256 21.86 -7.65 15.95
C ASP A 256 23.23 -7.60 15.26
N GLY A 257 24.28 -7.26 16.02
CA GLY A 257 25.64 -7.09 15.50
C GLY A 257 25.93 -5.74 14.85
N GLY A 258 25.15 -4.69 15.17
CA GLY A 258 25.42 -3.31 14.72
C GLY A 258 25.16 -3.05 13.24
N ARG A 259 24.49 -3.99 12.55
CA ARG A 259 24.05 -3.84 11.16
C ARG A 259 22.72 -3.11 11.10
N PHE A 260 22.40 -2.52 9.95
CA PHE A 260 21.12 -1.85 9.72
C PHE A 260 20.43 -2.44 8.50
N ALA A 261 19.17 -2.83 8.67
CA ALA A 261 18.26 -3.09 7.56
C ALA A 261 17.74 -1.75 7.04
N THR A 262 18.06 -1.44 5.79
CA THR A 262 17.62 -0.21 5.13
C THR A 262 16.54 -0.53 4.09
N SER A 263 15.55 0.37 3.97
CA SER A 263 14.59 0.30 2.86
C SER A 263 15.26 0.71 1.54
N ASP A 264 15.00 -0.03 0.46
CA ASP A 264 15.48 0.24 -0.91
C ASP A 264 15.20 1.70 -1.36
N LEU A 265 14.09 2.29 -0.92
CA LEU A 265 13.75 3.68 -1.23
C LEU A 265 14.80 4.68 -0.73
N ASN A 266 15.42 4.43 0.42
CA ASN A 266 16.44 5.33 0.94
C ASN A 266 17.65 5.38 0.00
N ASP A 267 18.05 4.26 -0.59
CA ASP A 267 19.15 4.22 -1.57
C ASP A 267 18.79 4.97 -2.86
N LEU A 268 17.55 4.85 -3.34
CA LEU A 268 17.07 5.60 -4.50
C LEU A 268 17.03 7.11 -4.22
N TYR A 269 16.50 7.54 -3.06
CA TYR A 269 16.54 8.95 -2.65
C TYR A 269 17.97 9.48 -2.52
N ARG A 270 18.89 8.71 -1.95
CA ARG A 270 20.30 9.08 -1.84
C ARG A 270 20.93 9.33 -3.21
N ARG A 271 20.62 8.48 -4.20
CA ARG A 271 21.10 8.67 -5.57
C ARG A 271 20.58 9.97 -6.17
N VAL A 272 19.29 10.26 -6.04
CA VAL A 272 18.69 11.52 -6.53
C VAL A 272 19.36 12.73 -5.89
N ILE A 273 19.48 12.76 -4.56
CA ILE A 273 20.08 13.90 -3.84
C ILE A 273 21.55 14.09 -4.23
N ASN A 274 22.33 13.01 -4.35
CA ASN A 274 23.73 13.09 -4.74
C ASN A 274 23.90 13.67 -6.15
N ARG A 275 23.09 13.22 -7.12
CA ARG A 275 23.09 13.71 -8.49
C ARG A 275 22.64 15.18 -8.55
N ASN A 276 21.60 15.53 -7.82
CA ASN A 276 21.09 16.89 -7.75
C ASN A 276 22.12 17.86 -7.17
N ASN A 277 22.75 17.51 -6.05
CA ASN A 277 23.79 18.34 -5.44
C ASN A 277 25.04 18.48 -6.32
N ARG A 278 25.41 17.41 -7.03
CA ARG A 278 26.50 17.45 -8.01
C ARG A 278 26.16 18.39 -9.17
N LEU A 279 24.94 18.33 -9.69
CA LEU A 279 24.47 19.24 -10.74
C LEU A 279 24.45 20.70 -10.27
N LYS A 280 23.93 21.01 -9.07
CA LYS A 280 23.97 22.37 -8.49
C LYS A 280 25.41 22.92 -8.47
N ARG A 281 26.37 22.14 -7.96
CA ARG A 281 27.79 22.53 -7.92
C ARG A 281 28.39 22.75 -9.31
N LEU A 282 28.06 21.91 -10.28
CA LEU A 282 28.57 22.05 -11.65
C LEU A 282 28.04 23.32 -12.33
N ILE A 283 26.79 23.70 -12.06
CA ILE A 283 26.19 24.94 -12.55
C ILE A 283 26.86 26.16 -11.88
N GLU A 284 27.07 26.12 -10.56
CA GLU A 284 27.78 27.18 -9.81
C GLU A 284 29.21 27.40 -10.33
N LEU A 285 29.92 26.33 -10.66
CA LEU A 285 31.27 26.37 -11.22
C LEU A 285 31.31 26.70 -12.72
N ARG A 286 30.15 26.92 -13.37
CA ARG A 286 30.03 27.14 -14.82
C ARG A 286 30.79 26.08 -15.64
N ALA A 287 30.61 24.81 -15.27
CA ALA A 287 31.25 23.70 -15.96
C ALA A 287 30.81 23.62 -17.44
N PRO A 288 31.63 23.05 -18.34
CA PRO A 288 31.28 22.87 -19.75
C PRO A 288 29.94 22.17 -19.98
N GLY A 289 29.22 22.58 -21.03
CA GLY A 289 27.85 22.12 -21.33
C GLY A 289 27.70 20.61 -21.43
N ILE A 290 28.70 19.90 -21.98
CA ILE A 290 28.70 18.43 -22.11
C ILE A 290 28.58 17.75 -20.73
N ILE A 291 29.33 18.25 -19.74
CA ILE A 291 29.32 17.68 -18.39
C ILE A 291 27.97 17.95 -17.72
N VAL A 292 27.42 19.15 -17.89
CA VAL A 292 26.11 19.54 -17.36
C VAL A 292 25.00 18.69 -17.98
N ARG A 293 24.99 18.50 -19.31
CA ARG A 293 24.02 17.64 -20.02
C ARG A 293 24.07 16.20 -19.52
N ASN A 294 25.27 15.64 -19.35
CA ASN A 294 25.42 14.28 -18.82
C ASN A 294 24.89 14.16 -17.38
N GLU A 295 25.13 15.16 -16.52
CA GLU A 295 24.60 15.12 -15.14
C GLU A 295 23.08 15.36 -15.10
N LYS A 296 22.52 16.22 -15.97
CA LYS A 296 21.05 16.35 -16.15
C LYS A 296 20.43 15.01 -16.59
N ARG A 297 21.04 14.31 -17.55
CA ARG A 297 20.62 12.94 -17.96
C ARG A 297 20.66 11.97 -16.79
N MET A 298 21.72 12.00 -15.99
CA MET A 298 21.87 11.11 -14.83
C MET A 298 20.87 11.41 -13.71
N LEU A 299 20.49 12.68 -13.54
CA LEU A 299 19.43 13.07 -12.62
C LEU A 299 18.06 12.55 -13.09
N GLN A 300 17.74 12.69 -14.37
CA GLN A 300 16.52 12.12 -14.97
C GLN A 300 16.43 10.61 -14.71
N GLU A 301 17.49 9.85 -14.97
CA GLU A 301 17.54 8.41 -14.72
C GLU A 301 17.40 8.03 -13.24
N ALA A 302 17.99 8.82 -12.34
CA ALA A 302 17.85 8.58 -10.90
C ALA A 302 16.41 8.78 -10.41
N VAL A 303 15.72 9.79 -10.93
CA VAL A 303 14.31 10.05 -10.61
C VAL A 303 13.40 9.02 -11.25
N ASP A 304 13.66 8.62 -12.50
CA ASP A 304 12.92 7.53 -13.16
C ASP A 304 12.97 6.25 -12.33
N ALA A 305 14.17 5.87 -11.84
CA ALA A 305 14.34 4.69 -11.00
C ALA A 305 13.68 4.81 -9.61
N LEU A 306 13.57 6.02 -9.06
CA LEU A 306 12.83 6.27 -7.82
C LEU A 306 11.34 5.95 -7.99
N PHE A 307 10.74 6.41 -9.08
CA PHE A 307 9.32 6.20 -9.35
C PHE A 307 9.01 4.80 -9.88
N ASP A 308 9.74 4.31 -10.88
CA ASP A 308 9.49 3.01 -11.53
C ASP A 308 10.81 2.40 -12.07
N ASN A 309 11.50 1.65 -11.22
CA ASN A 309 12.79 1.05 -11.55
C ASN A 309 12.62 -0.07 -12.60
N GLY A 310 13.33 0.04 -13.73
CA GLY A 310 13.31 -0.95 -14.81
C GLY A 310 12.29 -0.67 -15.91
N ARG A 311 11.47 0.38 -15.81
CA ARG A 311 10.62 0.81 -16.94
C ARG A 311 11.44 1.37 -18.11
N ARG A 312 12.65 1.83 -17.83
CA ARG A 312 13.64 2.25 -18.82
C ARG A 312 14.93 1.49 -18.62
N GLY A 313 15.34 0.76 -19.65
CA GLY A 313 16.68 0.17 -19.76
C GLY A 313 17.06 -0.75 -18.59
N ARG A 314 18.27 -0.57 -18.08
CA ARG A 314 18.88 -1.44 -17.07
C ARG A 314 18.35 -1.13 -15.67
N VAL A 315 17.84 -2.16 -15.01
CA VAL A 315 17.37 -2.06 -13.63
C VAL A 315 18.52 -1.73 -12.69
N ILE A 316 18.30 -0.76 -11.80
CA ILE A 316 19.26 -0.43 -10.75
C ILE A 316 19.22 -1.51 -9.68
N THR A 317 20.39 -2.11 -9.42
CA THR A 317 20.57 -3.15 -8.41
C THR A 317 21.28 -2.62 -7.15
N GLY A 318 20.95 -3.24 -6.01
CA GLY A 318 21.62 -3.03 -4.73
C GLY A 318 22.87 -3.90 -4.56
N ALA A 319 23.45 -3.89 -3.36
CA ALA A 319 24.66 -4.65 -3.04
C ALA A 319 24.52 -6.16 -3.32
N ASN A 320 23.34 -6.74 -3.11
CA ASN A 320 23.06 -8.15 -3.34
C ASN A 320 22.71 -8.49 -4.81
N LYS A 321 23.02 -7.62 -5.77
CA LYS A 321 22.63 -7.71 -7.20
C LYS A 321 21.11 -7.82 -7.47
N ARG A 322 20.29 -7.78 -6.43
CA ARG A 322 18.83 -7.73 -6.50
C ARG A 322 18.38 -6.33 -6.98
N PRO A 323 17.35 -6.23 -7.83
CA PRO A 323 16.77 -4.94 -8.20
C PRO A 323 16.15 -4.23 -6.99
N LEU A 324 16.43 -2.94 -6.86
CA LEU A 324 15.84 -2.10 -5.81
C LEU A 324 14.35 -1.89 -6.09
N LYS A 325 13.50 -2.02 -5.06
CA LYS A 325 12.06 -1.74 -5.18
C LYS A 325 11.80 -0.23 -5.27
N SER A 326 11.11 0.20 -6.33
CA SER A 326 10.67 1.58 -6.53
C SER A 326 9.34 1.89 -5.85
N LEU A 327 8.90 3.15 -5.89
CA LEU A 327 7.58 3.57 -5.39
C LEU A 327 6.44 2.81 -6.06
N SER A 328 6.50 2.62 -7.38
CA SER A 328 5.51 1.85 -8.13
C SER A 328 5.47 0.40 -7.68
N ASP A 329 6.63 -0.24 -7.48
CA ASP A 329 6.73 -1.64 -7.06
C ASP A 329 6.19 -1.89 -5.65
N MET A 330 6.22 -0.89 -4.79
CA MET A 330 5.60 -0.98 -3.46
C MET A 330 4.08 -1.02 -3.55
N LEU A 331 3.47 -0.41 -4.56
CA LEU A 331 2.03 -0.36 -4.74
C LEU A 331 1.50 -1.56 -5.54
N LYS A 332 2.17 -1.90 -6.66
CA LYS A 332 1.72 -2.92 -7.62
C LYS A 332 2.15 -4.35 -7.25
N GLY A 333 1.49 -5.33 -7.87
CA GLY A 333 1.86 -6.75 -7.76
C GLY A 333 1.26 -7.49 -6.57
N LYS A 334 1.60 -8.79 -6.45
CA LYS A 334 1.08 -9.68 -5.37
C LYS A 334 1.59 -9.26 -3.98
N GLN A 335 2.85 -8.83 -3.91
CA GLN A 335 3.47 -8.30 -2.68
C GLN A 335 3.27 -6.77 -2.52
N GLY A 336 2.46 -6.16 -3.39
CA GLY A 336 2.17 -4.73 -3.32
C GLY A 336 1.18 -4.41 -2.22
N ARG A 337 1.15 -3.13 -1.79
CA ARG A 337 0.29 -2.65 -0.69
C ARG A 337 -1.19 -2.99 -0.88
N PHE A 338 -1.74 -2.84 -2.09
CA PHE A 338 -3.17 -3.08 -2.35
C PHE A 338 -3.56 -4.54 -2.08
N ARG A 339 -2.82 -5.51 -2.61
CA ARG A 339 -3.16 -6.92 -2.46
C ARG A 339 -2.73 -7.49 -1.11
N GLN A 340 -1.52 -7.18 -0.66
CA GLN A 340 -0.96 -7.82 0.53
C GLN A 340 -1.39 -7.18 1.84
N ASN A 341 -1.62 -5.86 1.89
CA ASN A 341 -1.85 -5.13 3.13
C ASN A 341 -3.26 -4.54 3.26
N LEU A 342 -3.89 -4.13 2.15
CA LEU A 342 -5.25 -3.58 2.20
C LEU A 342 -6.30 -4.69 2.17
N LEU A 343 -6.19 -5.63 1.22
CA LEU A 343 -7.08 -6.79 1.12
C LEU A 343 -6.69 -7.90 2.09
N GLY A 344 -5.39 -8.24 2.14
CA GLY A 344 -4.84 -9.15 3.15
C GLY A 344 -4.50 -8.39 4.43
N LYS A 345 -5.12 -8.76 5.55
CA LYS A 345 -4.71 -8.26 6.87
C LYS A 345 -4.52 -9.41 7.82
N ARG A 346 -3.50 -9.29 8.65
CA ARG A 346 -3.42 -10.11 9.87
C ARG A 346 -4.36 -9.48 10.87
N VAL A 347 -5.17 -10.32 11.50
CA VAL A 347 -6.23 -9.90 12.42
C VAL A 347 -5.91 -10.52 13.78
N ASP A 348 -6.00 -9.70 14.82
CA ASP A 348 -5.91 -10.16 16.20
C ASP A 348 -7.14 -11.02 16.57
N TYR A 349 -7.16 -11.64 17.76
CA TYR A 349 -8.25 -12.53 18.19
C TYR A 349 -8.50 -13.69 17.22
N SER A 350 -7.40 -14.24 16.70
CA SER A 350 -7.42 -15.42 15.84
C SER A 350 -6.47 -16.50 16.33
N GLY A 351 -6.84 -17.75 16.07
CA GLY A 351 -6.06 -18.94 16.42
C GLY A 351 -6.02 -19.92 15.26
N ARG A 352 -5.14 -20.92 15.33
CA ARG A 352 -5.12 -22.05 14.40
C ARG A 352 -4.76 -23.32 15.14
N SER A 353 -5.44 -24.42 14.83
CA SER A 353 -5.01 -25.76 15.25
C SER A 353 -5.47 -26.83 14.25
N VAL A 354 -4.97 -28.03 14.46
CA VAL A 354 -5.37 -29.24 13.73
C VAL A 354 -6.81 -29.58 14.11
N ILE A 355 -7.59 -30.04 13.13
CA ILE A 355 -8.96 -30.51 13.36
C ILE A 355 -9.00 -32.02 13.62
N VAL A 356 -9.93 -32.43 14.46
CA VAL A 356 -10.25 -33.83 14.74
C VAL A 356 -11.76 -34.02 14.76
N THR A 357 -12.20 -35.26 14.61
CA THR A 357 -13.61 -35.60 14.56
C THR A 357 -14.28 -35.38 15.93
N GLY A 358 -15.41 -34.67 15.95
CA GLY A 358 -16.28 -34.54 17.12
C GLY A 358 -17.67 -35.08 16.84
N PRO A 359 -17.88 -36.41 16.85
CA PRO A 359 -19.16 -37.02 16.43
C PRO A 359 -20.31 -36.77 17.41
N GLU A 360 -20.01 -36.46 18.68
CA GLU A 360 -21.01 -36.17 19.72
C GLU A 360 -21.53 -34.71 19.68
N LEU A 361 -20.86 -33.85 18.89
CA LEU A 361 -21.23 -32.45 18.78
C LEU A 361 -22.53 -32.29 18.00
N LYS A 362 -23.29 -31.23 18.29
CA LYS A 362 -24.40 -30.82 17.43
C LYS A 362 -23.88 -30.09 16.19
N LEU A 363 -24.68 -30.02 15.13
CA LEU A 363 -24.29 -29.39 13.87
C LEU A 363 -23.78 -27.95 14.01
N HIS A 364 -24.37 -27.17 14.94
CA HIS A 364 -23.99 -25.78 15.24
C HIS A 364 -22.83 -25.66 16.22
N GLN A 365 -22.30 -26.75 16.77
CA GLN A 365 -21.26 -26.72 17.80
C GLN A 365 -19.89 -27.08 17.23
N CYS A 366 -18.85 -26.51 17.82
CA CYS A 366 -17.46 -26.94 17.59
C CYS A 366 -16.73 -27.07 18.91
N GLY A 367 -15.87 -28.07 19.05
CA GLY A 367 -15.04 -28.20 20.25
C GLY A 367 -13.81 -27.30 20.17
N LEU A 368 -13.70 -26.35 21.09
CA LEU A 368 -12.60 -25.41 21.18
C LEU A 368 -11.67 -25.76 22.36
N PRO A 369 -10.36 -25.95 22.12
CA PRO A 369 -9.41 -26.24 23.20
C PRO A 369 -9.39 -25.15 24.27
N LYS A 370 -9.47 -25.55 25.54
CA LYS A 370 -9.43 -24.66 26.71
C LYS A 370 -8.30 -23.62 26.66
N LYS A 371 -7.07 -24.03 26.33
CA LYS A 371 -5.91 -23.12 26.23
C LYS A 371 -6.04 -22.11 25.09
N MET A 372 -6.60 -22.51 23.97
CA MET A 372 -6.84 -21.61 22.85
C MET A 372 -7.93 -20.61 23.19
N ALA A 373 -9.03 -21.08 23.77
CA ALA A 373 -10.13 -20.25 24.21
C ALA A 373 -9.67 -19.21 25.27
N LEU A 374 -8.85 -19.63 26.23
CA LEU A 374 -8.28 -18.74 27.23
C LEU A 374 -7.52 -17.57 26.60
N GLU A 375 -6.71 -17.83 25.55
CA GLU A 375 -5.97 -16.80 24.82
C GLU A 375 -6.87 -15.88 23.99
N LEU A 376 -7.83 -16.45 23.25
CA LEU A 376 -8.74 -15.70 22.38
C LEU A 376 -9.65 -14.76 23.16
N PHE A 377 -10.13 -15.19 24.34
CA PHE A 377 -11.12 -14.44 25.12
C PHE A 377 -10.54 -13.61 26.28
N LYS A 378 -9.20 -13.45 26.37
CA LYS A 378 -8.52 -12.75 27.48
C LYS A 378 -9.18 -11.43 27.93
N PRO A 379 -9.49 -10.47 27.04
CA PRO A 379 -10.06 -9.19 27.48
C PRO A 379 -11.45 -9.34 28.11
N PHE A 380 -12.27 -10.26 27.60
CA PHE A 380 -13.60 -10.54 28.13
C PHE A 380 -13.51 -11.18 29.53
N ILE A 381 -12.55 -12.09 29.72
CA ILE A 381 -12.27 -12.69 31.03
C ILE A 381 -11.84 -11.63 32.03
N TYR A 382 -10.95 -10.70 31.65
CA TYR A 382 -10.53 -9.61 32.53
C TYR A 382 -11.71 -8.72 32.97
N ALA A 383 -12.60 -8.38 32.03
CA ALA A 383 -13.78 -7.58 32.34
C ALA A 383 -14.74 -8.30 33.30
N ARG A 384 -14.96 -9.61 33.12
CA ARG A 384 -15.82 -10.41 33.99
C ARG A 384 -15.21 -10.67 35.38
N LEU A 385 -13.90 -10.87 35.47
CA LEU A 385 -13.18 -11.01 36.75
C LEU A 385 -13.29 -9.74 37.61
N ASP A 386 -13.22 -8.57 36.97
CA ASP A 386 -13.41 -7.27 37.61
C ASP A 386 -14.88 -7.09 38.05
N ALA A 387 -15.84 -7.36 37.16
CA ALA A 387 -17.27 -7.25 37.46
C ALA A 387 -17.73 -8.14 38.62
N LYS A 388 -17.14 -9.33 38.77
CA LYS A 388 -17.42 -10.25 39.89
C LYS A 388 -16.61 -9.95 41.16
N GLY A 389 -15.72 -8.97 41.14
CA GLY A 389 -14.92 -8.56 42.30
C GLY A 389 -13.74 -9.49 42.64
N PHE A 390 -13.39 -10.45 41.77
CA PHE A 390 -12.23 -11.32 41.98
C PHE A 390 -10.89 -10.59 41.79
N SER A 391 -10.89 -9.49 41.05
CA SER A 391 -9.73 -8.63 40.86
C SER A 391 -10.13 -7.16 40.90
N SER A 392 -9.33 -6.34 41.56
CA SER A 392 -9.54 -4.87 41.61
C SER A 392 -8.75 -4.11 40.53
N THR A 393 -7.79 -4.78 39.88
CA THR A 393 -6.94 -4.18 38.85
C THR A 393 -6.68 -5.15 37.71
N VAL A 394 -6.55 -4.62 36.49
CA VAL A 394 -6.22 -5.42 35.28
C VAL A 394 -4.92 -6.21 35.45
N LYS A 395 -3.94 -5.69 36.19
CA LYS A 395 -2.68 -6.40 36.48
C LYS A 395 -2.90 -7.63 37.35
N GLN A 396 -3.80 -7.54 38.34
CA GLN A 396 -4.16 -8.67 39.18
C GLN A 396 -4.94 -9.71 38.37
N ALA A 397 -5.92 -9.27 37.56
CA ALA A 397 -6.65 -10.15 36.65
C ALA A 397 -5.70 -10.91 35.71
N LYS A 398 -4.73 -10.21 35.11
CA LYS A 398 -3.69 -10.82 34.27
C LYS A 398 -2.91 -11.91 35.01
N LYS A 399 -2.49 -11.66 36.26
CA LYS A 399 -1.80 -12.67 37.08
C LYS A 399 -2.68 -13.88 37.43
N LEU A 400 -3.99 -13.68 37.62
CA LEU A 400 -4.92 -14.78 37.89
C LEU A 400 -5.08 -15.69 36.67
N VAL A 401 -5.22 -15.08 35.48
CA VAL A 401 -5.30 -15.79 34.20
C VAL A 401 -4.00 -16.52 33.87
N GLU A 402 -2.83 -15.89 34.06
CA GLU A 402 -1.52 -16.53 33.86
C GLU A 402 -1.27 -17.72 34.80
N LYS A 403 -1.91 -17.73 35.97
CA LYS A 403 -1.84 -18.84 36.94
C LYS A 403 -2.91 -19.91 36.73
N GLU A 404 -3.78 -19.77 35.72
CA GLU A 404 -4.83 -20.74 35.36
C GLU A 404 -5.68 -21.18 36.56
N ARG A 405 -6.05 -20.24 37.45
CA ARG A 405 -6.83 -20.57 38.64
C ARG A 405 -8.23 -21.10 38.30
N PRO A 406 -8.84 -21.94 39.16
CA PRO A 406 -10.17 -22.52 38.94
C PRO A 406 -11.24 -21.49 38.57
N GLU A 407 -11.27 -20.33 39.22
CA GLU A 407 -12.31 -19.31 39.00
C GLU A 407 -12.27 -18.74 37.58
N VAL A 408 -11.12 -18.82 36.90
CA VAL A 408 -10.95 -18.37 35.51
C VAL A 408 -11.67 -19.29 34.54
N TRP A 409 -11.71 -20.60 34.81
CA TRP A 409 -12.38 -21.59 33.97
C TRP A 409 -13.90 -21.43 34.03
N ASP A 410 -14.45 -21.20 35.22
CA ASP A 410 -15.89 -20.93 35.39
C ASP A 410 -16.33 -19.67 34.65
N ILE A 411 -15.50 -18.62 34.68
CA ILE A 411 -15.75 -17.38 33.94
C ILE A 411 -15.59 -17.58 32.44
N LEU A 412 -14.62 -18.39 32.02
CA LEU A 412 -14.42 -18.70 30.61
C LEU A 412 -15.65 -19.41 30.03
N ASP A 413 -16.21 -20.39 30.74
CA ASP A 413 -17.44 -21.08 30.35
C ASP A 413 -18.63 -20.11 30.24
N GLU A 414 -18.75 -19.14 31.15
CA GLU A 414 -19.78 -18.11 31.08
C GLU A 414 -19.61 -17.17 29.89
N VAL A 415 -18.37 -16.75 29.59
CA VAL A 415 -18.05 -15.83 28.48
C VAL A 415 -18.28 -16.46 27.12
N ILE A 416 -17.98 -17.75 27.00
CA ILE A 416 -18.07 -18.51 25.75
C ILE A 416 -19.53 -18.84 25.41
N ARG A 417 -20.39 -18.92 26.42
CA ARG A 417 -21.81 -19.19 26.23
C ARG A 417 -22.44 -18.12 25.36
N GLU A 418 -23.12 -18.56 24.30
CA GLU A 418 -23.76 -17.70 23.30
C GLU A 418 -22.80 -16.80 22.50
N HIS A 419 -21.49 -17.01 22.58
CA HIS A 419 -20.50 -16.27 21.79
C HIS A 419 -20.01 -17.11 20.59
N PRO A 420 -20.57 -16.93 19.38
CA PRO A 420 -20.18 -17.74 18.23
C PRO A 420 -18.74 -17.45 17.80
N VAL A 421 -18.04 -18.48 17.28
CA VAL A 421 -16.72 -18.36 16.67
C VAL A 421 -16.79 -18.72 15.19
N LEU A 422 -15.94 -18.10 14.37
CA LEU A 422 -15.85 -18.40 12.94
C LEU A 422 -14.72 -19.39 12.70
N LEU A 423 -15.02 -20.53 12.08
CA LEU A 423 -14.02 -21.46 11.57
C LEU A 423 -13.79 -21.23 10.08
N ASN A 424 -12.53 -21.26 9.67
CA ASN A 424 -12.11 -21.09 8.28
C ASN A 424 -11.01 -22.09 7.92
N ARG A 425 -11.18 -22.80 6.79
CA ARG A 425 -10.13 -23.62 6.18
C ARG A 425 -9.55 -22.94 4.95
N ALA A 426 -8.22 -22.86 4.91
CA ALA A 426 -7.51 -22.38 3.74
C ALA A 426 -7.15 -23.57 2.81
N PRO A 427 -7.36 -23.45 1.49
CA PRO A 427 -7.88 -22.30 0.75
C PRO A 427 -9.42 -22.20 0.82
N THR A 428 -9.92 -20.96 0.95
CA THR A 428 -11.37 -20.68 0.92
C THR A 428 -11.84 -20.55 -0.53
N LEU A 429 -12.53 -21.55 -1.06
CA LEU A 429 -13.00 -21.58 -2.47
C LEU A 429 -14.37 -20.91 -2.66
N HIS A 430 -15.24 -21.02 -1.66
CA HIS A 430 -16.60 -20.48 -1.69
C HIS A 430 -17.03 -20.08 -0.28
N ARG A 431 -18.17 -19.39 -0.15
CA ARG A 431 -18.67 -18.86 1.13
C ARG A 431 -18.78 -19.90 2.25
N LEU A 432 -19.12 -21.16 1.93
CA LEU A 432 -19.25 -22.23 2.94
C LEU A 432 -17.93 -22.65 3.60
N GLY A 433 -16.79 -22.17 3.08
CA GLY A 433 -15.48 -22.38 3.70
C GLY A 433 -15.22 -21.49 4.92
N ILE A 434 -16.19 -20.64 5.29
CA ILE A 434 -16.23 -19.91 6.56
C ILE A 434 -17.62 -20.08 7.16
N GLN A 435 -17.71 -20.63 8.36
CA GLN A 435 -18.98 -20.80 9.07
C GLN A 435 -18.83 -20.47 10.55
N ALA A 436 -19.94 -20.07 11.17
CA ALA A 436 -20.03 -19.81 12.59
C ALA A 436 -20.48 -21.06 13.34
N PHE A 437 -19.92 -21.25 14.53
CA PHE A 437 -20.24 -22.32 15.46
C PHE A 437 -20.29 -21.80 16.88
N GLU A 438 -21.09 -22.43 17.73
CA GLU A 438 -21.04 -22.25 19.16
C GLU A 438 -19.90 -23.10 19.76
N PRO A 439 -18.89 -22.47 20.38
CA PRO A 439 -17.77 -23.17 20.98
C PRO A 439 -18.19 -23.97 22.23
N THR A 440 -17.81 -25.24 22.29
CA THR A 440 -17.84 -26.07 23.50
C THR A 440 -16.41 -26.28 23.99
N LEU A 441 -16.15 -26.07 25.27
CA LEU A 441 -14.79 -26.25 25.81
C LEU A 441 -14.43 -27.74 25.84
N ILE A 442 -13.30 -28.07 25.24
CA ILE A 442 -12.74 -29.43 25.24
C ILE A 442 -11.32 -29.44 25.79
N GLU A 443 -10.95 -30.60 26.33
CA GLU A 443 -9.57 -30.88 26.71
C GLU A 443 -8.70 -31.15 25.47
N GLY A 444 -7.39 -30.94 25.62
CA GLY A 444 -6.43 -31.14 24.53
C GLY A 444 -6.10 -29.87 23.75
N LYS A 445 -5.67 -30.04 22.49
CA LYS A 445 -5.15 -28.95 21.64
C LYS A 445 -5.79 -28.88 20.25
N ALA A 446 -6.50 -29.92 19.82
CA ALA A 446 -7.11 -29.99 18.50
C ALA A 446 -8.56 -29.48 18.55
N ILE A 447 -9.01 -28.85 17.46
CA ILE A 447 -10.39 -28.39 17.32
C ILE A 447 -11.26 -29.57 16.91
N GLN A 448 -12.38 -29.79 17.59
CA GLN A 448 -13.34 -30.81 17.16
C GLN A 448 -14.35 -30.21 16.20
N LEU A 449 -14.54 -30.88 15.06
CA LEU A 449 -15.50 -30.48 14.04
C LEU A 449 -16.54 -31.59 13.81
N HIS A 450 -17.78 -31.17 13.56
CA HIS A 450 -18.85 -32.07 13.19
C HIS A 450 -18.61 -32.70 11.80
N PRO A 451 -18.66 -34.04 11.63
CA PRO A 451 -18.33 -34.73 10.38
C PRO A 451 -19.10 -34.24 9.14
N LEU A 452 -20.41 -33.98 9.30
CA LEU A 452 -21.27 -33.54 8.20
C LEU A 452 -20.89 -32.15 7.61
N VAL A 453 -20.07 -31.36 8.30
CA VAL A 453 -19.64 -30.05 7.80
C VAL A 453 -18.30 -30.14 7.06
N CYS A 454 -17.61 -31.27 7.14
CA CYS A 454 -16.33 -31.48 6.46
C CYS A 454 -16.45 -31.31 4.95
N THR A 455 -17.54 -31.76 4.33
CA THR A 455 -17.83 -31.57 2.90
C THR A 455 -17.86 -30.08 2.53
N ALA A 456 -18.48 -29.24 3.36
CA ALA A 456 -18.57 -27.80 3.16
C ALA A 456 -17.20 -27.12 3.29
N PHE A 457 -16.30 -27.60 4.15
CA PHE A 457 -14.94 -27.08 4.24
C PHE A 457 -13.97 -27.76 3.25
N ASN A 458 -14.43 -28.77 2.52
CA ASN A 458 -13.61 -29.72 1.76
C ASN A 458 -12.51 -30.37 2.62
N ALA A 459 -12.76 -30.52 3.92
CA ALA A 459 -11.79 -30.91 4.94
C ALA A 459 -11.80 -32.41 5.22
N ASP A 460 -10.67 -32.95 5.63
CA ASP A 460 -10.50 -34.29 6.18
C ASP A 460 -9.74 -34.24 7.50
N PHE A 461 -9.48 -35.39 8.12
CA PHE A 461 -8.88 -35.49 9.45
C PHE A 461 -7.45 -36.07 9.41
N ASP A 462 -6.70 -35.81 8.35
CA ASP A 462 -5.35 -36.36 8.12
C ASP A 462 -4.20 -35.43 8.62
N GLY A 463 -4.55 -34.28 9.21
CA GLY A 463 -3.61 -33.23 9.61
C GLY A 463 -4.02 -31.83 9.19
N ASP A 464 -5.14 -31.71 8.49
CA ASP A 464 -5.80 -30.45 8.17
C ASP A 464 -5.89 -29.48 9.37
N GLN A 465 -5.72 -28.19 9.08
CA GLN A 465 -5.75 -27.13 10.09
C GLN A 465 -6.83 -26.09 9.74
N MET A 466 -7.54 -25.64 10.76
CA MET A 466 -8.51 -24.56 10.64
C MET A 466 -8.10 -23.36 11.49
N ALA A 467 -8.40 -22.17 10.96
CA ALA A 467 -8.29 -20.91 11.68
C ALA A 467 -9.61 -20.61 12.41
N VAL A 468 -9.49 -20.09 13.62
CA VAL A 468 -10.61 -19.62 14.45
C VAL A 468 -10.53 -18.10 14.53
N HIS A 469 -11.66 -17.41 14.37
CA HIS A 469 -11.78 -15.97 14.56
C HIS A 469 -12.94 -15.66 15.51
N VAL A 470 -12.73 -14.69 16.41
CA VAL A 470 -13.76 -14.27 17.37
C VAL A 470 -14.42 -12.96 16.93
N PRO A 471 -15.73 -12.94 16.61
CA PRO A 471 -16.49 -11.71 16.41
C PRO A 471 -16.53 -10.90 17.70
N LEU A 472 -16.11 -9.63 17.65
CA LEU A 472 -15.99 -8.79 18.84
C LEU A 472 -17.21 -7.92 19.11
N SER A 473 -17.75 -7.24 18.08
CA SER A 473 -18.93 -6.38 18.24
C SER A 473 -20.22 -7.20 18.34
N LEU A 474 -21.23 -6.63 18.98
CA LEU A 474 -22.52 -7.30 19.14
C LEU A 474 -23.19 -7.53 17.78
N GLU A 475 -23.06 -6.58 16.85
CA GLU A 475 -23.58 -6.69 15.49
C GLU A 475 -22.91 -7.85 14.76
N ALA A 476 -21.57 -7.99 14.86
CA ALA A 476 -20.84 -9.07 14.22
C ALA A 476 -21.19 -10.44 14.83
N GLN A 477 -21.44 -10.51 16.14
CA GLN A 477 -21.90 -11.74 16.80
C GLN A 477 -23.30 -12.13 16.33
N LEU A 478 -24.21 -11.16 16.19
CA LEU A 478 -25.56 -11.38 15.68
C LEU A 478 -25.54 -11.78 14.20
N GLU A 479 -24.75 -11.11 13.35
CA GLU A 479 -24.55 -11.48 11.95
C GLU A 479 -24.00 -12.91 11.82
N ALA A 480 -23.01 -13.27 12.64
CA ALA A 480 -22.45 -14.62 12.65
C ALA A 480 -23.54 -15.65 13.00
N ARG A 481 -24.38 -15.36 14.00
CA ARG A 481 -25.45 -16.24 14.46
C ARG A 481 -26.61 -16.36 13.46
N VAL A 482 -27.02 -15.26 12.83
CA VAL A 482 -28.18 -15.21 11.94
C VAL A 482 -27.83 -15.65 10.52
N LEU A 483 -26.65 -15.31 10.02
CA LEU A 483 -26.29 -15.55 8.61
C LEU A 483 -25.26 -16.66 8.43
N MET A 484 -24.29 -16.77 9.34
CA MET A 484 -23.12 -17.63 9.14
C MET A 484 -23.17 -18.95 9.90
N MET A 485 -24.14 -19.15 10.80
CA MET A 485 -24.27 -20.39 11.57
C MET A 485 -24.37 -21.60 10.64
N SER A 486 -23.68 -22.69 10.98
CA SER A 486 -23.65 -23.89 10.15
C SER A 486 -25.04 -24.46 9.84
N THR A 487 -26.00 -24.29 10.75
CA THR A 487 -27.41 -24.72 10.58
C THR A 487 -28.15 -23.97 9.48
N ASN A 488 -27.71 -22.77 9.11
CA ASN A 488 -28.34 -21.99 8.03
C ASN A 488 -27.75 -22.35 6.66
N ASN A 489 -26.57 -22.97 6.65
CA ASN A 489 -25.74 -23.20 5.48
C ASN A 489 -25.85 -24.66 4.97
N ILE A 490 -27.08 -25.14 4.78
CA ILE A 490 -27.35 -26.55 4.45
C ILE A 490 -27.38 -26.86 2.95
N LEU A 491 -27.53 -25.85 2.09
CA LEU A 491 -27.58 -25.99 0.63
C LEU A 491 -26.35 -25.38 -0.04
N HIS A 492 -25.90 -26.02 -1.10
CA HIS A 492 -24.84 -25.49 -1.94
C HIS A 492 -25.35 -24.27 -2.74
N PRO A 493 -24.68 -23.11 -2.67
CA PRO A 493 -25.17 -21.87 -3.27
C PRO A 493 -25.30 -21.91 -4.79
N ALA A 494 -24.50 -22.74 -5.49
CA ALA A 494 -24.52 -22.78 -6.95
C ALA A 494 -25.58 -23.72 -7.54
N SER A 495 -25.97 -24.78 -6.82
CA SER A 495 -26.82 -25.85 -7.35
C SER A 495 -28.12 -26.05 -6.56
N GLY A 496 -28.21 -25.52 -5.34
CA GLY A 496 -29.34 -25.77 -4.45
C GLY A 496 -29.36 -27.19 -3.85
N ALA A 497 -28.40 -28.05 -4.20
CA ALA A 497 -28.30 -29.39 -3.63
C ALA A 497 -27.86 -29.34 -2.15
N PRO A 498 -28.34 -30.25 -1.28
CA PRO A 498 -27.87 -30.34 0.10
C PRO A 498 -26.36 -30.62 0.19
N ILE A 499 -25.65 -29.89 1.06
CA ILE A 499 -24.21 -30.11 1.31
C ILE A 499 -23.97 -31.03 2.52
N ILE A 500 -24.92 -31.08 3.44
CA ILE A 500 -24.84 -31.79 4.73
C ILE A 500 -25.34 -33.23 4.56
N VAL A 501 -24.83 -33.93 3.54
CA VAL A 501 -25.21 -35.32 3.26
C VAL A 501 -24.26 -36.24 4.05
N PRO A 502 -24.76 -37.29 4.74
CA PRO A 502 -23.93 -38.29 5.36
C PRO A 502 -22.94 -38.90 4.35
N SER A 503 -21.71 -39.13 4.78
CA SER A 503 -20.65 -39.67 3.92
C SER A 503 -20.05 -40.95 4.52
N GLN A 504 -19.47 -41.78 3.66
CA GLN A 504 -18.65 -42.94 4.04
C GLN A 504 -19.37 -43.86 5.04
N ASP A 505 -18.84 -44.01 6.26
CA ASP A 505 -19.30 -44.96 7.28
C ASP A 505 -20.76 -44.76 7.68
N MET A 506 -21.24 -43.51 7.70
CA MET A 506 -22.65 -43.21 8.02
C MET A 506 -23.59 -43.82 6.97
N VAL A 507 -23.20 -43.76 5.69
CA VAL A 507 -23.98 -44.33 4.59
C VAL A 507 -23.89 -45.86 4.63
N LEU A 508 -22.70 -46.41 4.90
CA LEU A 508 -22.50 -47.85 5.02
C LEU A 508 -23.34 -48.45 6.15
N GLY A 509 -23.38 -47.80 7.31
CA GLY A 509 -24.19 -48.24 8.45
C GLY A 509 -25.68 -48.24 8.15
N LEU A 510 -26.19 -47.16 7.55
CA LEU A 510 -27.59 -47.07 7.12
C LEU A 510 -27.91 -48.12 6.04
N TYR A 511 -27.01 -48.29 5.06
CA TYR A 511 -27.15 -49.28 4.01
C TYR A 511 -27.24 -50.69 4.60
N TYR A 512 -26.28 -51.07 5.44
CA TYR A 512 -26.22 -52.38 6.08
C TYR A 512 -27.50 -52.69 6.88
N LEU A 513 -28.00 -51.73 7.66
CA LEU A 513 -29.25 -51.88 8.42
C LEU A 513 -30.49 -52.01 7.54
N SER A 514 -30.45 -51.48 6.32
CA SER A 514 -31.56 -51.52 5.36
C SER A 514 -31.55 -52.73 4.42
N ILE A 515 -30.52 -53.59 4.50
CA ILE A 515 -30.47 -54.82 3.71
C ILE A 515 -31.51 -55.81 4.24
N VAL A 516 -32.35 -56.32 3.35
CA VAL A 516 -33.32 -57.38 3.67
C VAL A 516 -32.63 -58.73 3.49
N ASN A 517 -32.42 -59.44 4.60
CA ASN A 517 -31.96 -60.82 4.59
C ASN A 517 -33.14 -61.79 4.73
N GLN A 518 -33.03 -62.95 4.09
CA GLN A 518 -34.02 -64.03 4.19
C GLN A 518 -33.61 -65.03 5.29
N ASN A 519 -34.61 -65.61 5.97
CA ASN A 519 -34.48 -66.59 7.05
C ASN A 519 -33.85 -66.05 8.34
N GLU A 520 -34.11 -64.78 8.67
CA GLU A 520 -33.62 -64.16 9.91
C GLU A 520 -34.59 -64.38 11.10
N PRO A 521 -34.08 -64.40 12.35
CA PRO A 521 -34.92 -64.54 13.54
C PRO A 521 -35.94 -63.39 13.64
N GLY A 522 -37.23 -63.73 13.70
CA GLY A 522 -38.31 -62.74 13.74
C GLY A 522 -38.86 -62.32 12.39
N GLU A 523 -38.48 -62.99 11.29
CA GLU A 523 -39.13 -62.83 9.99
C GLU A 523 -40.64 -63.13 10.08
N GLY A 524 -41.47 -62.19 9.60
CA GLY A 524 -42.93 -62.26 9.70
C GLY A 524 -43.52 -61.74 11.02
N MET A 525 -42.72 -61.22 11.95
CA MET A 525 -43.23 -60.53 13.14
C MET A 525 -43.94 -59.23 12.76
N VAL A 526 -45.10 -59.00 13.36
CA VAL A 526 -45.89 -57.78 13.19
C VAL A 526 -45.68 -56.89 14.41
N PHE A 527 -45.10 -55.70 14.20
CA PHE A 527 -44.97 -54.67 15.22
C PHE A 527 -46.18 -53.73 15.16
N ALA A 528 -46.62 -53.24 16.33
CA ALA A 528 -47.82 -52.40 16.49
C ALA A 528 -47.58 -50.94 16.10
#